data_AF-A0A6N6KK09-F1
#
_entry.id   AF-A0A6N6KK09-F1
#
_cell.length_a   1.000
_cell.length_b   1.000
_cell.length_c   1.000
_cell.angle_alpha   90.00
_cell.angle_beta   90.00
_cell.angle_gamma   90.00
#
_symmetry.space_group_name_H-M   'P 1'
#
loop_
_entity.id
_entity.type
_entity.pdbx_description
1 polymer ?
#
loop_
_entity_poly.entity_id
_entity_poly.type
_entity_poly.pdbx_seq_one_letter_code
_entity_poly.pdbx_strand_id
1 'polypeptide(L)'
;MLSGKLDNLPNTVLDHVESCEMCHAEIVELFSILSQIETQSQSVSGDGGKSRIINLKPIYRLALVAAVTALAIFFYFRDNPNLQHQSVQEIAADTSSAANDNTLEIAEENTSQKPAPNTGNPLPDQENPPISNEPEQDQLYAANFSPSDDYEALIGTTVRSAAVTDIAPKAGSHFNRQEIITFSWDLEKSDLFYVTILNNREEIIIRQEINGSEFSTSKLTTPGLYYWKLENDAEILYVGKILIDQ
;
A
#
# COMPACT_ATOMS: atom_id res chain seq x y z
N MET A 1 -17.14 11.76 16.00
CA MET A 1 -17.46 10.36 16.32
C MET A 1 -18.70 9.98 15.54
N LEU A 2 -18.52 9.39 14.36
CA LEU A 2 -19.60 8.73 13.63
C LEU A 2 -19.69 7.33 14.22
N SER A 3 -20.61 7.06 15.15
CA SER A 3 -20.89 5.66 15.50
C SER A 3 -21.61 5.06 14.30
N GLY A 4 -20.91 4.27 13.49
CA GLY A 4 -21.48 3.51 12.38
C GLY A 4 -22.46 2.49 12.93
N LYS A 5 -23.72 2.89 13.17
CA LYS A 5 -24.80 1.97 13.51
C LYS A 5 -25.38 1.43 12.21
N LEU A 6 -25.44 0.11 12.07
CA LEU A 6 -26.10 -0.57 10.94
C LEU A 6 -27.53 -0.05 10.72
N ASP A 7 -28.18 0.40 11.78
CA ASP A 7 -29.55 0.93 11.79
C ASP A 7 -29.78 2.15 10.87
N ASN A 8 -28.71 2.80 10.38
CA ASN A 8 -28.79 3.94 9.47
C ASN A 8 -28.71 3.55 7.98
N LEU A 9 -28.52 2.27 7.65
CA LEU A 9 -28.49 1.82 6.26
C LEU A 9 -29.92 1.82 5.68
N PRO A 10 -30.10 2.17 4.39
CA PRO A 10 -31.39 2.01 3.72
C PRO A 10 -31.87 0.56 3.80
N ASN A 11 -33.18 0.34 4.02
CA ASN A 11 -33.76 -1.01 4.16
C ASN A 11 -33.42 -1.94 2.98
N THR A 12 -33.31 -1.40 1.76
CA THR A 12 -32.94 -2.17 0.57
C THR A 12 -31.54 -2.80 0.66
N VAL A 13 -30.61 -2.15 1.37
CA VAL A 13 -29.25 -2.66 1.59
C VAL A 13 -29.27 -3.70 2.69
N LEU A 14 -30.03 -3.48 3.76
CA LEU A 14 -30.21 -4.45 4.84
C LEU A 14 -30.81 -5.76 4.32
N ASP A 15 -31.89 -5.67 3.54
CA ASP A 15 -32.54 -6.84 2.94
C ASP A 15 -31.58 -7.61 2.01
N HIS A 16 -30.73 -6.90 1.26
CA HIS A 16 -29.73 -7.53 0.41
C HIS A 16 -28.65 -8.24 1.22
N VAL A 17 -28.11 -7.59 2.25
CA VAL A 17 -27.07 -8.16 3.13
C VAL A 17 -27.59 -9.38 3.87
N GLU A 18 -28.87 -9.39 4.30
CA GLU A 18 -29.49 -10.56 4.92
C GLU A 18 -29.69 -11.72 3.93
N SER A 19 -29.97 -11.42 2.66
CA SER A 19 -30.22 -12.45 1.63
C SER A 19 -28.95 -12.95 0.92
N CYS A 20 -27.85 -12.20 0.98
CA CYS A 20 -26.61 -12.48 0.26
C CYS A 20 -25.48 -12.87 1.22
N GLU A 21 -25.14 -14.15 1.26
CA GLU A 21 -24.12 -14.71 2.16
C GLU A 21 -22.72 -14.08 1.94
N MET A 22 -22.39 -13.74 0.68
CA MET A 22 -21.12 -13.09 0.34
C MET A 22 -21.00 -11.69 0.93
N CYS A 23 -22.04 -10.85 0.77
CA CYS A 23 -22.05 -9.50 1.32
C CYS A 23 -22.07 -9.51 2.85
N HIS A 24 -22.76 -10.47 3.45
CA HIS A 24 -22.73 -10.66 4.90
C HIS A 24 -21.32 -10.99 5.40
N ALA A 25 -20.59 -11.89 4.72
CA ALA A 25 -19.23 -12.24 5.07
C ALA A 25 -18.26 -11.05 4.99
N GLU A 26 -18.32 -10.27 3.89
CA GLU A 26 -17.48 -9.08 3.71
C GLU A 26 -17.73 -8.00 4.77
N ILE A 27 -19.00 -7.78 5.14
CA ILE A 27 -19.36 -6.81 6.18
C ILE A 27 -18.82 -7.27 7.55
N VAL A 28 -18.97 -8.54 7.90
CA VAL A 28 -18.45 -9.09 9.16
C VAL A 28 -16.92 -8.95 9.22
N GLU A 29 -16.22 -9.21 8.12
CA GLU A 29 -14.77 -9.04 8.02
C GLU A 29 -14.35 -7.58 8.24
N LEU A 30 -15.00 -6.64 7.56
CA LEU A 30 -14.74 -5.20 7.75
C LEU A 30 -14.97 -4.76 9.20
N PHE A 31 -16.04 -5.22 9.84
CA PHE A 31 -16.30 -4.92 11.25
C PHE A 31 -15.22 -5.49 12.18
N SER A 32 -14.68 -6.67 11.86
CA SER A 32 -13.57 -7.25 12.64
C SER A 32 -12.32 -6.38 12.61
N ILE A 33 -11.95 -5.86 11.44
CA ILE A 33 -10.79 -4.97 11.25
C ILE A 33 -10.98 -3.66 12.03
N LEU A 34 -12.16 -3.04 11.91
CA LEU A 34 -12.47 -1.80 12.61
C LEU A 34 -12.43 -1.97 14.14
N SER A 35 -12.93 -3.10 14.64
CA SER A 35 -12.90 -3.39 16.08
C SER A 35 -11.48 -3.48 16.63
N GLN A 36 -10.54 -4.03 15.84
CA GLN A 36 -9.14 -4.17 16.23
C GLN A 36 -8.40 -2.82 16.27
N ILE A 37 -8.75 -1.90 15.37
CA ILE A 37 -8.21 -0.53 15.36
C ILE A 37 -8.66 0.23 16.60
N GLU A 38 -9.93 0.07 17.02
CA GLU A 38 -10.44 0.74 18.21
C GLU A 38 -9.75 0.25 19.49
N THR A 39 -9.50 -1.06 19.63
CA THR A 39 -8.74 -1.61 20.75
C THR A 39 -7.29 -1.13 20.78
N GLN A 40 -6.65 -0.99 19.61
CA GLN A 40 -5.27 -0.52 19.54
C GLN A 40 -5.18 0.97 19.94
N SER A 41 -6.17 1.78 19.56
CA SER A 41 -6.23 3.21 19.92
C SER A 41 -6.43 3.47 21.42
N GLN A 42 -7.07 2.55 22.16
CA GLN A 42 -7.27 2.69 23.60
C GLN A 42 -6.07 2.24 24.44
N SER A 43 -5.17 1.40 23.91
CA SER A 43 -3.99 0.92 24.64
C SER A 43 -2.85 1.94 24.81
N VAL A 44 -2.91 3.12 24.19
CA VAL A 44 -1.91 4.21 24.39
C VAL A 44 -2.24 5.09 25.61
N SER A 45 -3.42 4.90 26.21
CA SER A 45 -3.80 5.60 27.45
C SER A 45 -3.58 4.71 28.68
N GLY A 46 -2.33 4.51 29.09
CA GLY A 46 -2.09 3.94 30.43
C GLY A 46 -0.80 3.17 30.63
N ASP A 47 0.35 3.83 30.49
CA ASP A 47 1.42 3.57 31.46
C ASP A 47 1.77 4.89 32.14
N GLY A 48 1.74 4.87 33.47
CA GLY A 48 1.87 6.02 34.37
C GLY A 48 3.28 6.58 34.43
N GLY A 49 3.88 6.83 33.26
CA GLY A 49 5.10 7.59 33.12
C GLY A 49 4.84 8.99 33.65
N LYS A 50 5.30 9.25 34.88
CA LYS A 50 5.30 10.55 35.56
C LYS A 50 5.64 11.64 34.53
N SER A 51 4.62 12.28 33.97
CA SER A 51 4.81 13.37 33.03
C SER A 51 5.58 14.42 33.80
N ARG A 52 6.86 14.60 33.48
CA ARG A 52 7.63 15.73 34.01
C ARG A 52 6.92 16.96 33.49
N ILE A 53 6.12 17.58 34.35
CA ILE A 53 5.49 18.86 34.07
C ILE A 53 6.65 19.83 33.94
N ILE A 54 7.07 20.07 32.70
CA ILE A 54 8.12 21.02 32.41
C ILE A 54 7.49 22.38 32.74
N ASN A 55 7.94 22.99 33.84
CA ASN A 55 7.48 24.31 34.28
C ASN A 55 8.06 25.38 33.34
N LEU A 56 7.53 25.44 32.11
CA LEU A 56 7.82 26.54 31.20
C LEU A 56 7.15 27.81 31.73
N LYS A 57 7.94 28.89 31.81
CA LYS A 57 7.44 30.22 32.15
C LYS A 57 6.29 30.60 31.19
N PRO A 58 5.25 31.32 31.67
CA PRO A 58 4.04 31.59 30.90
C PRO A 58 4.29 32.28 29.54
N ILE A 59 5.39 33.02 29.42
CA ILE A 59 5.80 33.68 28.17
C ILE A 59 6.09 32.66 27.05
N TYR A 60 6.71 31.51 27.38
CA TYR A 60 6.98 30.48 26.38
C TYR A 60 5.73 29.75 25.93
N ARG A 61 4.71 29.65 26.79
CA ARG A 61 3.41 29.06 26.40
C ARG A 61 2.70 29.93 25.36
N LEU A 62 2.73 31.25 25.54
CA LEU A 62 2.19 32.19 24.54
C LEU A 62 2.97 32.14 23.22
N ALA A 63 4.31 32.07 23.28
CA ALA A 63 5.14 31.96 22.08
C ALA A 63 4.85 30.68 21.28
N LEU A 64 4.66 29.55 21.97
CA LEU A 64 4.35 28.27 21.32
C LEU A 64 2.97 28.29 20.67
N VAL A 65 1.96 28.84 21.35
CA VAL A 65 0.61 29.00 20.75
C VAL A 65 0.69 29.90 19.51
N ALA A 66 1.38 31.03 19.59
CA ALA A 66 1.57 31.93 18.45
C ALA A 66 2.26 31.22 17.26
N ALA A 67 3.31 30.44 17.53
CA ALA A 67 4.03 29.68 16.51
C ALA A 67 3.12 28.64 15.83
N VAL A 68 2.34 27.88 16.59
CA VAL A 68 1.40 26.88 16.05
C VAL A 68 0.30 27.56 15.21
N THR A 69 -0.25 28.69 15.68
CA THR A 69 -1.25 29.44 14.90
C THR A 69 -0.67 30.01 13.62
N ALA A 70 0.56 30.52 13.63
CA ALA A 70 1.23 31.04 12.43
C ALA A 70 1.48 29.91 11.42
N LEU A 71 1.87 28.73 11.88
CA LEU A 71 2.09 27.54 11.06
C LEU A 71 0.77 27.08 10.41
N ALA A 72 -0.31 27.02 11.17
CA ALA A 72 -1.64 26.66 10.66
C ALA A 72 -2.13 27.65 9.59
N ILE A 73 -1.93 28.96 9.81
CA ILE A 73 -2.25 30.00 8.83
C ILE A 73 -1.40 29.82 7.56
N PHE A 74 -0.10 29.56 7.71
CA PHE A 74 0.80 29.34 6.58
C PHE A 74 0.37 28.16 5.70
N PHE A 75 0.06 27.01 6.31
CA PHE A 75 -0.43 25.85 5.56
C PHE A 75 -1.78 26.11 4.90
N TYR A 76 -2.70 26.81 5.60
CA TYR A 76 -3.99 27.16 5.04
C TYR A 76 -3.86 28.01 3.76
N PHE A 77 -2.97 29.01 3.74
CA PHE A 77 -2.73 29.83 2.54
C PHE A 77 -1.96 29.10 1.45
N ARG A 78 -1.03 28.20 1.81
CA ARG A 78 -0.29 27.41 0.84
C ARG A 78 -1.19 26.47 0.05
N ASP A 79 -2.12 25.81 0.73
CA ASP A 79 -2.99 24.81 0.13
C ASP A 79 -4.26 25.42 -0.52
N ASN A 80 -4.58 26.69 -0.24
CA ASN A 80 -5.70 27.44 -0.84
C ASN A 80 -5.25 28.70 -1.62
N PRO A 81 -4.47 28.59 -2.71
CA PRO A 81 -3.99 29.76 -3.47
C PRO A 81 -5.11 30.55 -4.18
N ASN A 82 -6.32 29.98 -4.29
CA ASN A 82 -7.44 30.58 -5.05
C ASN A 82 -8.21 31.68 -4.28
N LEU A 83 -7.90 31.96 -3.02
CA LEU A 83 -8.60 33.00 -2.24
C LEU A 83 -8.22 34.45 -2.62
N GLN A 84 -7.17 34.66 -3.43
CA GLN A 84 -6.76 36.02 -3.84
C GLN A 84 -7.46 36.56 -5.11
N HIS A 85 -8.27 35.77 -5.82
CA HIS A 85 -8.91 36.22 -7.07
C HIS A 85 -10.40 36.56 -6.96
N GLN A 86 -11.02 36.49 -5.78
CA GLN A 86 -12.43 36.83 -5.59
C GLN A 86 -12.62 38.26 -5.05
N SER A 87 -12.18 39.26 -5.82
CA SER A 87 -12.73 40.61 -5.69
C SER A 87 -12.81 41.30 -7.05
N VAL A 88 -14.05 41.66 -7.41
CA VAL A 88 -14.45 42.60 -8.48
C VAL A 88 -14.55 42.04 -9.91
N GLN A 89 -15.52 41.17 -10.14
CA GLN A 89 -16.34 41.04 -11.36
C GLN A 89 -17.45 40.06 -10.96
N GLU A 90 -18.75 40.34 -11.04
CA GLU A 90 -19.49 40.85 -12.20
C GLU A 90 -20.94 41.10 -11.75
N ILE A 91 -21.46 42.32 -11.94
CA ILE A 91 -22.91 42.59 -12.01
C ILE A 91 -23.19 42.95 -13.47
N ALA A 92 -23.56 41.93 -14.25
CA ALA A 92 -24.37 42.01 -15.48
C ALA A 92 -24.69 40.54 -15.83
N ALA A 93 -25.82 39.98 -15.42
CA ALA A 93 -27.06 40.02 -16.20
C ALA A 93 -26.82 39.90 -17.72
N ASP A 94 -26.88 38.68 -18.26
CA ASP A 94 -27.98 38.31 -19.17
C ASP A 94 -27.97 36.83 -19.60
N THR A 95 -29.09 36.16 -19.29
CA THR A 95 -29.98 35.49 -20.25
C THR A 95 -29.40 34.56 -21.34
N SER A 96 -29.67 33.26 -21.18
CA SER A 96 -30.26 32.28 -22.14
C SER A 96 -29.64 30.89 -21.91
N SER A 97 -30.39 29.88 -21.45
CA SER A 97 -31.40 29.12 -22.18
C SER A 97 -30.85 28.45 -23.45
N ALA A 98 -30.44 27.19 -23.33
CA ALA A 98 -30.86 26.13 -24.25
C ALA A 98 -30.48 24.75 -23.69
N ALA A 99 -31.44 23.85 -23.77
CA ALA A 99 -31.35 22.45 -23.40
C ALA A 99 -30.26 21.73 -24.20
N ASN A 100 -29.58 20.78 -23.55
CA ASN A 100 -29.07 19.61 -24.25
C ASN A 100 -29.29 18.37 -23.38
N ASP A 101 -30.41 17.74 -23.69
CA ASP A 101 -30.80 16.39 -23.35
C ASP A 101 -29.87 15.43 -24.11
N ASN A 102 -28.91 14.82 -23.40
CA ASN A 102 -28.13 13.71 -23.92
C ASN A 102 -28.61 12.44 -23.25
N THR A 103 -29.54 11.80 -23.96
CA THR A 103 -29.98 10.43 -23.82
C THR A 103 -28.78 9.47 -23.77
N LEU A 104 -28.68 8.72 -22.68
CA LEU A 104 -27.75 7.60 -22.51
C LEU A 104 -28.39 6.35 -23.09
N GLU A 105 -27.93 5.95 -24.28
CA GLU A 105 -28.29 4.70 -24.94
C GLU A 105 -27.50 3.56 -24.29
N ILE A 106 -28.18 2.80 -23.42
CA ILE A 106 -27.66 1.58 -22.83
C ILE A 106 -27.85 0.46 -23.86
N ALA A 107 -26.77 0.09 -24.56
CA ALA A 107 -26.72 -1.12 -25.35
C ALA A 107 -26.48 -2.31 -24.41
N GLU A 108 -27.57 -3.03 -24.10
CA GLU A 108 -27.53 -4.40 -23.62
C GLU A 108 -27.00 -5.31 -24.74
N GLU A 109 -25.75 -5.77 -24.65
CA GLU A 109 -25.33 -6.97 -25.40
C GLU A 109 -25.15 -8.14 -24.44
N ASN A 110 -26.26 -8.87 -24.37
CA ASN A 110 -26.43 -10.19 -23.80
C ASN A 110 -25.72 -11.22 -24.70
N THR A 111 -24.70 -11.92 -24.20
CA THR A 111 -24.32 -13.25 -24.72
C THR A 111 -23.83 -14.12 -23.57
N SER A 112 -24.80 -14.69 -22.85
CA SER A 112 -24.59 -15.84 -21.97
C SER A 112 -24.44 -17.10 -22.82
N GLN A 113 -23.20 -17.48 -23.13
CA GLN A 113 -22.89 -18.79 -23.72
C GLN A 113 -22.83 -19.85 -22.62
N LYS A 114 -23.91 -20.63 -22.56
CA LYS A 114 -24.02 -21.91 -21.87
C LYS A 114 -22.98 -22.91 -22.41
N PRO A 115 -22.02 -23.41 -21.60
CA PRO A 115 -21.20 -24.53 -22.02
C PRO A 115 -22.03 -25.81 -22.04
N ALA A 116 -21.99 -26.48 -23.19
CA ALA A 116 -22.57 -27.81 -23.37
C ALA A 116 -21.83 -28.85 -22.51
N PRO A 117 -22.52 -29.89 -22.02
CA PRO A 117 -21.89 -31.01 -21.33
C PRO A 117 -21.11 -31.83 -22.37
N ASN A 118 -19.78 -31.73 -22.35
CA ASN A 118 -18.95 -32.53 -23.23
C ASN A 118 -18.88 -33.97 -22.69
N THR A 119 -19.53 -34.83 -23.45
CA THR A 119 -19.60 -36.28 -23.35
C THR A 119 -18.20 -36.89 -23.22
N GLY A 120 -18.03 -37.77 -22.24
CA GLY A 120 -16.78 -38.46 -21.96
C GLY A 120 -16.28 -39.27 -23.15
N ASN A 121 -15.07 -38.96 -23.58
CA ASN A 121 -14.21 -39.92 -24.27
C ASN A 121 -13.41 -40.70 -23.20
N PRO A 122 -13.35 -42.04 -23.28
CA PRO A 122 -12.47 -42.82 -22.44
C PRO A 122 -11.01 -42.43 -22.74
N LEU A 123 -10.28 -42.07 -21.70
CA LEU A 123 -8.85 -41.80 -21.77
C LEU A 123 -8.13 -43.03 -22.36
N PRO A 124 -7.28 -42.86 -23.38
CA PRO A 124 -6.34 -43.90 -23.78
C PRO A 124 -5.38 -44.15 -22.61
N ASP A 125 -5.14 -45.42 -22.30
CA ASP A 125 -4.20 -45.89 -21.29
C ASP A 125 -2.86 -45.15 -21.45
N GLN A 126 -2.65 -44.20 -20.55
CA GLN A 126 -1.46 -43.38 -20.50
C GLN A 126 -0.37 -44.26 -19.89
N GLU A 127 0.45 -44.86 -20.75
CA GLU A 127 1.70 -45.52 -20.36
C GLU A 127 2.47 -44.56 -19.46
N ASN A 128 2.64 -44.94 -18.19
CA ASN A 128 3.43 -44.19 -17.22
C ASN A 128 4.81 -43.90 -17.84
N PRO A 129 5.18 -42.62 -18.05
CA PRO A 129 6.51 -42.32 -18.55
C PRO A 129 7.55 -42.88 -17.56
N PRO A 130 8.70 -43.34 -18.08
CA PRO A 130 9.77 -43.87 -17.25
C PRO A 130 10.14 -42.82 -16.19
N ILE A 131 10.03 -43.22 -14.92
CA ILE A 131 10.43 -42.43 -13.75
C ILE A 131 11.91 -42.11 -13.92
N SER A 132 12.19 -40.92 -14.45
CA SER A 132 13.53 -40.37 -14.53
C SER A 132 13.94 -39.99 -13.11
N ASN A 133 14.91 -40.73 -12.54
CA ASN A 133 15.54 -40.42 -11.25
C ASN A 133 16.54 -39.26 -11.37
N GLU A 134 16.21 -38.25 -12.17
CA GLU A 134 16.99 -37.01 -12.23
C GLU A 134 16.75 -36.28 -10.90
N PRO A 135 17.81 -35.90 -10.17
CA PRO A 135 17.69 -35.45 -8.79
C PRO A 135 16.78 -34.23 -8.69
N GLU A 136 15.71 -34.32 -7.90
CA GLU A 136 14.74 -33.25 -7.59
C GLU A 136 15.38 -31.92 -7.12
N GLN A 137 16.68 -31.93 -6.84
CA GLN A 137 17.46 -30.82 -6.34
C GLN A 137 17.54 -29.64 -7.32
N ASP A 138 17.56 -29.89 -8.64
CA ASP A 138 17.62 -28.82 -9.64
C ASP A 138 16.26 -28.11 -9.81
N GLN A 139 15.14 -28.82 -9.62
CA GLN A 139 13.80 -28.22 -9.65
C GLN A 139 13.55 -27.28 -8.45
N LEU A 140 14.13 -27.61 -7.29
CA LEU A 140 14.03 -26.76 -6.10
C LEU A 140 14.77 -25.43 -6.26
N TYR A 141 15.84 -25.40 -7.06
CA TYR A 141 16.62 -24.18 -7.27
C TYR A 141 15.87 -23.17 -8.15
N ALA A 142 15.31 -23.63 -9.28
CA ALA A 142 14.59 -22.76 -10.21
C ALA A 142 13.39 -22.06 -9.55
N ALA A 143 12.76 -22.72 -8.57
CA ALA A 143 11.63 -22.16 -7.82
C ALA A 143 11.97 -20.88 -7.03
N ASN A 144 13.23 -20.63 -6.68
CA ASN A 144 13.64 -19.41 -5.96
C ASN A 144 13.78 -18.18 -6.87
N PHE A 145 13.65 -18.37 -8.19
CA PHE A 145 13.81 -17.30 -9.19
C PHE A 145 12.48 -16.94 -9.89
N SER A 146 11.37 -17.57 -9.49
CA SER A 146 10.04 -17.23 -10.03
C SER A 146 9.61 -15.86 -9.50
N PRO A 147 9.31 -14.86 -10.35
CA PRO A 147 8.82 -13.56 -9.90
C PRO A 147 7.47 -13.67 -9.16
N SER A 148 7.20 -12.74 -8.24
CA SER A 148 5.87 -12.51 -7.66
C SER A 148 5.16 -11.40 -8.45
N ASP A 149 3.96 -11.72 -8.96
CA ASP A 149 3.16 -10.80 -9.77
C ASP A 149 2.85 -9.48 -9.03
N ASP A 150 2.57 -9.58 -7.73
CA ASP A 150 2.21 -8.43 -6.89
C ASP A 150 3.36 -7.42 -6.76
N TYR A 151 4.60 -7.90 -6.63
CA TYR A 151 5.77 -7.03 -6.53
C TYR A 151 6.29 -6.56 -7.89
N GLU A 152 6.17 -7.38 -8.93
CA GLU A 152 6.54 -6.97 -10.29
C GLU A 152 5.70 -5.79 -10.78
N ALA A 153 4.42 -5.70 -10.38
CA ALA A 153 3.57 -4.54 -10.67
C ALA A 153 4.04 -3.25 -9.96
N LEU A 154 4.76 -3.37 -8.85
CA LEU A 154 5.20 -2.24 -8.02
C LEU A 154 6.65 -1.82 -8.28
N ILE A 155 7.47 -2.65 -8.93
CA ILE A 155 8.88 -2.34 -9.16
C ILE A 155 9.05 -1.04 -9.95
N GLY A 156 9.86 -0.14 -9.40
CA GLY A 156 10.14 1.16 -10.01
C GLY A 156 9.00 2.16 -9.89
N THR A 157 7.90 1.82 -9.24
CA THR A 157 6.90 2.80 -8.84
C THR A 157 7.47 3.64 -7.69
N THR A 158 7.41 4.97 -7.84
CA THR A 158 7.73 5.92 -6.78
C THR A 158 6.44 6.61 -6.40
N VAL A 159 6.03 6.47 -5.14
CA VAL A 159 4.81 7.11 -4.64
C VAL A 159 5.08 8.61 -4.44
N ARG A 160 4.19 9.45 -4.97
CA ARG A 160 4.42 10.89 -5.23
C ARG A 160 4.61 11.78 -3.98
N SER A 161 4.45 11.22 -2.80
CA SER A 161 4.46 11.88 -1.48
C SER A 161 5.87 12.20 -0.99
N ALA A 162 6.88 11.41 -1.36
CA ALA A 162 8.28 11.69 -1.08
C ALA A 162 9.12 11.53 -2.35
N ALA A 163 9.85 12.57 -2.73
CA ALA A 163 10.84 12.46 -3.79
C ALA A 163 12.02 11.62 -3.27
N VAL A 164 12.03 10.34 -3.60
CA VAL A 164 13.17 9.45 -3.37
C VAL A 164 14.08 9.51 -4.59
N THR A 165 15.32 9.96 -4.39
CA THR A 165 16.35 10.05 -5.44
C THR A 165 17.52 9.12 -5.14
N ASP A 166 18.42 8.94 -6.11
CA ASP A 166 19.70 8.20 -5.97
C ASP A 166 19.59 6.80 -5.34
N ILE A 167 18.54 6.07 -5.74
CA ILE A 167 18.24 4.74 -5.21
C ILE A 167 19.25 3.72 -5.72
N ALA A 168 19.90 3.03 -4.78
CA ALA A 168 20.72 1.86 -5.01
C ALA A 168 20.32 0.72 -4.06
N PRO A 169 20.48 -0.55 -4.46
CA PRO A 169 20.91 -1.00 -5.78
C PRO A 169 19.82 -0.79 -6.84
N LYS A 170 20.23 -0.76 -8.12
CA LYS A 170 19.26 -0.64 -9.23
C LYS A 170 18.44 -1.92 -9.34
N ALA A 171 17.20 -1.80 -9.79
CA ALA A 171 16.34 -2.96 -10.00
C ALA A 171 17.00 -3.96 -10.97
N GLY A 172 17.11 -5.22 -10.54
CA GLY A 172 17.75 -6.29 -11.30
C GLY A 172 19.27 -6.37 -11.13
N SER A 173 19.87 -5.67 -10.16
CA SER A 173 21.28 -5.87 -9.81
C SER A 173 21.55 -7.29 -9.32
N HIS A 174 22.72 -7.81 -9.68
CA HIS A 174 23.21 -9.14 -9.32
C HIS A 174 24.30 -9.04 -8.25
N PHE A 175 24.26 -9.93 -7.27
CA PHE A 175 25.24 -10.02 -6.19
C PHE A 175 25.64 -11.47 -5.95
N ASN A 176 26.88 -11.69 -5.52
CA ASN A 176 27.34 -13.01 -5.12
C ASN A 176 26.86 -13.35 -3.71
N ARG A 177 26.84 -14.65 -3.37
CA ARG A 177 26.61 -15.06 -1.98
C ARG A 177 27.61 -14.41 -1.05
N GLN A 178 27.12 -13.97 0.12
CA GLN A 178 27.92 -13.35 1.19
C GLN A 178 28.51 -11.97 0.85
N GLU A 179 28.21 -11.41 -0.32
CA GLU A 179 28.57 -10.04 -0.65
C GLU A 179 27.82 -9.06 0.29
N ILE A 180 28.51 -7.98 0.68
CA ILE A 180 27.86 -6.90 1.44
C ILE A 180 27.10 -6.04 0.44
N ILE A 181 25.78 -6.08 0.54
CA ILE A 181 24.89 -5.31 -0.32
C ILE A 181 24.55 -4.02 0.42
N THR A 182 24.89 -2.90 -0.19
CA THR A 182 24.54 -1.56 0.31
C THR A 182 23.34 -1.03 -0.46
N PHE A 183 22.31 -0.68 0.30
CA PHE A 183 21.12 0.02 -0.13
C PHE A 183 21.31 1.48 0.24
N SER A 184 21.14 2.39 -0.71
CA SER A 184 21.24 3.83 -0.47
C SER A 184 20.11 4.57 -1.16
N TRP A 185 19.72 5.70 -0.61
CA TRP A 185 18.66 6.55 -1.14
C TRP A 185 18.88 7.98 -0.66
N ASP A 186 18.39 8.94 -1.43
CA ASP A 186 18.34 10.35 -1.03
C ASP A 186 16.88 10.78 -0.82
N LEU A 187 16.63 11.45 0.30
CA LEU A 187 15.31 11.85 0.77
C LEU A 187 15.39 13.27 1.32
N GLU A 188 14.46 14.12 0.87
CA GLU A 188 14.43 15.53 1.29
C GLU A 188 14.14 15.70 2.80
N LYS A 189 13.51 14.70 3.43
CA LYS A 189 13.16 14.70 4.85
C LYS A 189 13.74 13.51 5.59
N SER A 190 14.30 13.77 6.76
CA SER A 190 14.75 12.76 7.73
C SER A 190 13.56 12.25 8.54
N ASP A 191 12.74 11.40 7.93
CA ASP A 191 11.71 10.64 8.66
C ASP A 191 12.27 9.28 9.10
N LEU A 192 11.51 8.55 9.92
CA LEU A 192 11.83 7.18 10.29
C LEU A 192 11.39 6.23 9.17
N PHE A 193 12.28 5.34 8.73
CA PHE A 193 12.01 4.42 7.63
C PHE A 193 12.26 2.97 8.04
N TYR A 194 11.63 2.07 7.30
CA TYR A 194 11.83 0.64 7.36
C TYR A 194 12.35 0.15 6.02
N VAL A 195 13.43 -0.61 6.06
CA VAL A 195 13.88 -1.43 4.93
C VAL A 195 13.42 -2.85 5.20
N THR A 196 12.58 -3.36 4.30
CA THR A 196 12.08 -4.73 4.34
C THR A 196 12.57 -5.49 3.12
N ILE A 197 13.26 -6.63 3.31
CA ILE A 197 13.70 -7.54 2.25
C ILE A 197 12.90 -8.83 2.35
N LEU A 198 12.31 -9.25 1.24
CA LEU A 198 11.49 -10.43 1.09
C LEU A 198 12.08 -11.36 0.03
N ASN A 199 11.83 -12.67 0.17
CA ASN A 199 12.09 -13.61 -0.92
C ASN A 199 10.93 -13.60 -1.92
N ASN A 200 11.03 -14.42 -2.96
CA ASN A 200 9.99 -14.55 -3.99
C ASN A 200 8.72 -15.30 -3.55
N ARG A 201 8.68 -15.74 -2.28
CA ARG A 201 7.50 -16.31 -1.61
C ARG A 201 6.92 -15.33 -0.58
N GLU A 202 7.35 -14.08 -0.63
CA GLU A 202 6.90 -12.98 0.23
C GLU A 202 7.23 -13.17 1.71
N GLU A 203 8.16 -14.09 2.02
CA GLU A 203 8.64 -14.28 3.38
C GLU A 203 9.64 -13.18 3.72
N ILE A 204 9.41 -12.51 4.85
CA ILE A 204 10.27 -11.44 5.35
C ILE A 204 11.60 -12.04 5.85
N ILE A 205 12.69 -11.70 5.17
CA ILE A 205 14.04 -12.11 5.55
C ILE A 205 14.68 -11.08 6.47
N ILE A 206 14.48 -9.80 6.17
CA ILE A 206 15.00 -8.69 6.96
C ILE A 206 13.92 -7.63 7.05
N ARG A 207 13.71 -7.09 8.25
CA ARG A 207 12.99 -5.84 8.47
C ARG A 207 13.75 -5.02 9.49
N GLN A 208 14.23 -3.86 9.10
CA GLN A 208 15.09 -3.02 9.94
C GLN A 208 14.61 -1.58 9.89
N GLU A 209 14.46 -0.98 11.06
CA GLU A 209 14.26 0.45 11.23
C GLU A 209 15.58 1.19 10.99
N ILE A 210 15.55 2.21 10.13
CA ILE A 210 16.71 2.99 9.69
C ILE A 210 16.43 4.46 9.92
N ASN A 211 17.41 5.15 10.50
CA ASN A 211 17.46 6.60 10.60
C ASN A 211 18.67 7.08 9.80
N GLY A 212 18.48 7.27 8.50
CA GLY A 212 19.56 7.58 7.56
C GLY A 212 19.20 7.30 6.10
N SER A 213 20.20 7.46 5.25
CA SER A 213 20.15 7.32 3.78
C SER A 213 20.78 6.03 3.26
N GLU A 214 21.19 5.13 4.15
CA GLU A 214 21.97 3.93 3.81
C GLU A 214 21.66 2.76 4.75
N PHE A 215 21.65 1.56 4.20
CA PHE A 215 21.54 0.30 4.91
C PHE A 215 22.40 -0.77 4.23
N SER A 216 23.21 -1.51 4.99
CA SER A 216 24.04 -2.59 4.43
C SER A 216 23.76 -3.94 5.11
N THR A 217 23.78 -5.02 4.33
CA THR A 217 23.58 -6.38 4.84
C THR A 217 24.34 -7.42 4.03
N SER A 218 24.79 -8.48 4.70
CA SER A 218 25.34 -9.71 4.11
C SER A 218 24.52 -10.95 4.49
N LYS A 219 23.32 -10.76 5.03
CA LYS A 219 22.45 -11.85 5.51
C LYS A 219 21.79 -12.67 4.39
N LEU A 220 21.88 -12.23 3.14
CA LEU A 220 21.30 -12.91 1.98
C LEU A 220 22.26 -14.02 1.50
N THR A 221 22.05 -15.23 2.03
CA THR A 221 22.94 -16.38 1.81
C THR A 221 22.40 -17.41 0.83
N THR A 222 21.10 -17.39 0.53
CA THR A 222 20.45 -18.35 -0.38
C THR A 222 20.34 -17.73 -1.77
N PRO A 223 20.75 -18.41 -2.84
CA PRO A 223 20.54 -17.89 -4.19
C PRO A 223 19.06 -17.82 -4.53
N GLY A 224 18.67 -16.73 -5.20
CA GLY A 224 17.28 -16.48 -5.52
C GLY A 224 17.00 -15.04 -5.93
N LEU A 225 15.74 -14.80 -6.27
CA LEU A 225 15.19 -13.47 -6.50
C LEU A 225 14.67 -12.91 -5.17
N TYR A 226 15.10 -11.69 -4.85
CA TYR A 226 14.67 -10.97 -3.66
C TYR A 226 14.05 -9.64 -4.03
N TYR A 227 13.02 -9.28 -3.27
CA TYR A 227 12.37 -7.99 -3.32
C TYR A 227 12.80 -7.17 -2.12
N TRP A 228 12.93 -5.88 -2.29
CA TRP A 228 13.17 -4.97 -1.17
C TRP A 228 12.28 -3.75 -1.32
N LYS A 229 11.80 -3.26 -0.18
CA LYS A 229 10.98 -2.06 -0.12
C LYS A 229 11.51 -1.10 0.93
N LEU A 230 11.40 0.18 0.60
CA LEU A 230 11.60 1.30 1.51
C LEU A 230 10.22 1.85 1.84
N GLU A 231 9.87 1.87 3.12
CA GLU A 231 8.55 2.30 3.60
C GLU A 231 8.65 3.12 4.88
N ASN A 232 7.65 3.95 5.17
CA ASN A 232 7.46 4.58 6.46
C ASN A 232 6.17 4.03 7.11
N ASP A 233 5.74 4.60 8.24
CA ASP A 233 4.52 4.14 8.94
C ASP A 233 3.22 4.32 8.13
N ALA A 234 3.22 5.21 7.13
CA ALA A 234 2.04 5.57 6.36
C ALA A 234 1.97 4.89 4.99
N GLU A 235 3.12 4.67 4.34
CA GLU A 235 3.16 4.28 2.93
C GLU A 235 4.48 3.62 2.48
N ILE A 236 4.41 2.96 1.33
CA ILE A 236 5.57 2.42 0.61
C ILE A 236 6.14 3.53 -0.28
N LEU A 237 7.43 3.78 -0.15
CA LEU A 237 8.13 4.83 -0.90
C LEU A 237 8.77 4.29 -2.18
N TYR A 238 9.33 3.08 -2.09
CA TYR A 238 10.00 2.43 -3.22
C TYR A 238 9.94 0.90 -3.11
N VAL A 239 9.86 0.24 -4.27
CA VAL A 239 10.02 -1.21 -4.40
C VAL A 239 11.08 -1.52 -5.48
N GLY A 240 12.05 -2.34 -5.12
CA GLY A 240 13.10 -2.83 -6.01
C GLY A 240 13.27 -4.34 -5.93
N LYS A 241 14.09 -4.87 -6.84
CA LYS A 241 14.49 -6.28 -6.87
C LYS A 241 15.99 -6.45 -7.07
N ILE A 242 16.52 -7.54 -6.53
CA ILE A 242 17.92 -7.95 -6.68
C ILE A 242 17.99 -9.48 -6.87
N LEU A 243 19.04 -9.94 -7.53
CA LEU A 243 19.32 -11.36 -7.73
C LEU A 243 20.57 -11.75 -6.94
N ILE A 244 20.48 -12.84 -6.19
CA ILE A 244 21.62 -13.45 -5.52
C ILE A 244 22.03 -14.68 -6.33
N ASP A 245 23.21 -14.59 -6.94
CA ASP A 245 23.82 -15.66 -7.73
C ASP A 245 24.54 -16.68 -6.83
N GLN A 246 25.00 -17.78 -7.43
CA GLN A 246 25.64 -18.88 -6.71
C GLN A 246 27.04 -18.56 -6.16
#